data_AF-A0A849WVJ9-F1
#
_entry.id   AF-A0A849WVJ9-F1
#
_cell.length_a   1.000
_cell.length_b   1.000
_cell.length_c   1.000
_cell.angle_alpha   90.00
_cell.angle_beta   90.00
_cell.angle_gamma   90.00
#
_symmetry.space_group_name_H-M   'P 1'
#
loop_
_entity.id
_entity.type
_entity.pdbx_description
1 polymer ?
#
loop_
_entity_poly.entity_id
_entity_poly.type
_entity_poly.pdbx_seq_one_letter_code
_entity_poly.pdbx_strand_id
1 'polypeptide(L)'
;MAKKQWKYMDFCQRCRAVLGPDDKVMYVEEGTNRFFCSEKCIREYYDPVSEYYRKELAQLRDPHDIPDADFLKYESYAPLCLSNPDEVWFEQT
;
A
#
# COMPACT_ATOMS: atom_id res chain seq x y z
N MET A 1 6.52 -31.46 28.39
CA MET A 1 7.12 -30.45 27.47
C MET A 1 6.03 -29.95 26.54
N ALA A 2 5.60 -28.70 26.69
CA ALA A 2 4.54 -28.14 25.84
C ALA A 2 5.10 -27.95 24.42
N LYS A 3 4.45 -28.56 23.42
CA LYS A 3 4.81 -28.38 22.00
C LYS A 3 4.60 -26.91 21.66
N LYS A 4 5.66 -26.22 21.24
CA LYS A 4 5.60 -24.83 20.75
C LYS A 4 4.64 -24.80 19.57
N GLN A 5 3.46 -24.22 19.78
CA GLN A 5 2.43 -24.08 18.76
C GLN A 5 2.82 -22.86 17.92
N TRP A 6 3.50 -23.11 16.81
CA TRP A 6 3.89 -22.09 15.83
C TRP A 6 2.61 -21.45 15.29
N LYS A 7 2.37 -20.19 15.63
CA LYS A 7 1.27 -19.42 15.04
C LYS A 7 1.79 -18.89 13.70
N TYR A 8 0.94 -18.83 12.69
CA TYR A 8 1.26 -18.30 11.35
C TYR A 8 1.74 -16.82 11.33
N MET A 9 2.02 -16.21 12.49
CA MET A 9 2.50 -14.83 12.68
C MET A 9 4.04 -14.72 12.66
N ASP A 10 4.75 -15.84 12.48
CA ASP A 10 6.18 -15.92 12.78
C ASP A 10 7.11 -15.44 11.66
N PHE A 11 6.61 -14.93 10.52
CA PHE A 11 7.50 -14.54 9.40
C PHE A 11 7.08 -13.27 8.66
N CYS A 12 8.08 -12.49 8.26
CA CYS A 12 7.91 -11.37 7.33
C CYS A 12 7.46 -11.89 5.95
N GLN A 13 6.36 -11.35 5.42
CA GLN A 13 5.82 -11.78 4.13
C GLN A 13 6.71 -11.42 2.94
N ARG A 14 7.61 -10.46 3.10
CA ARG A 14 8.59 -10.09 2.07
C ARG A 14 9.87 -10.91 2.16
N CYS A 15 10.63 -10.72 3.24
CA CYS A 15 11.98 -11.28 3.35
C CYS A 15 12.04 -12.65 4.03
N ARG A 16 10.91 -13.19 4.50
CA ARG A 16 10.79 -14.47 5.22
C ARG A 16 11.60 -14.55 6.53
N ALA A 17 12.10 -13.43 7.04
CA ALA A 17 12.73 -13.36 8.36
C ALA A 17 11.74 -13.78 9.44
N VAL A 18 12.22 -14.53 10.43
CA VAL A 18 11.43 -14.94 11.60
C VAL A 18 11.14 -13.71 12.45
N LEU A 19 9.88 -13.52 12.86
CA LEU A 19 9.44 -12.45 13.73
C LEU A 19 9.23 -13.02 15.14
N GLY A 20 9.97 -12.48 16.11
CA GLY A 20 9.86 -12.81 17.52
C GLY A 20 8.76 -12.02 18.24
N PRO A 21 8.46 -12.39 19.49
CA PRO A 21 7.46 -11.71 20.32
C PRO A 21 7.86 -10.27 20.68
N ASP A 22 9.16 -9.96 20.72
CA ASP A 22 9.70 -8.64 21.06
C ASP A 22 10.01 -7.79 19.82
N ASP A 23 9.84 -8.35 18.61
CA ASP A 23 10.12 -7.62 17.39
C ASP A 23 9.02 -6.60 17.08
N LYS A 24 9.42 -5.45 16.54
CA LYS A 24 8.46 -4.47 16.01
C LYS A 24 7.86 -5.01 14.72
N VAL A 25 6.65 -5.56 14.81
CA VAL A 25 5.90 -6.08 13.67
C VAL A 25 4.98 -5.00 13.09
N MET A 26 5.01 -4.85 11.76
CA MET A 26 4.18 -3.93 10.99
C MET A 26 3.13 -4.71 10.17
N TYR A 27 1.96 -4.13 9.94
CA TYR A 27 0.90 -4.65 9.08
C TYR A 27 0.20 -3.50 8.33
N VAL A 28 -0.53 -3.81 7.26
CA VAL A 28 -1.22 -2.81 6.41
C VAL A 28 -2.73 -2.83 6.61
N GLU A 29 -3.33 -4.02 6.73
CA GLU A 29 -4.78 -4.19 6.85
C GLU A 29 -5.08 -5.01 8.11
N GLU A 30 -5.93 -4.47 8.97
CA GLU A 30 -6.47 -5.21 10.12
C GLU A 30 -7.22 -6.46 9.63
N GLY A 31 -7.07 -7.58 10.35
CA GLY A 31 -7.70 -8.85 9.98
C GLY A 31 -6.93 -9.68 8.94
N THR A 32 -5.82 -9.18 8.38
CA THR A 32 -4.95 -9.99 7.50
C THR A 32 -3.83 -10.67 8.27
N ASN A 33 -3.44 -11.88 7.85
CA ASN A 33 -2.28 -12.59 8.38
C ASN A 33 -0.96 -12.16 7.70
N ARG A 34 -0.86 -10.88 7.30
CA ARG A 34 0.31 -10.32 6.61
C ARG A 34 1.12 -9.43 7.54
N PHE A 35 2.30 -9.92 7.92
CA PHE A 35 3.22 -9.25 8.83
C PHE A 35 4.53 -8.89 8.13
N PHE A 36 5.14 -7.79 8.55
CA PHE A 36 6.36 -7.27 7.98
C PHE A 36 7.31 -6.80 9.07
N CYS A 37 8.61 -7.01 8.89
CA CYS A 37 9.63 -6.52 9.83
C CYS A 37 9.95 -5.03 9.66
N SER A 38 9.54 -4.40 8.55
CA SER A 38 9.86 -3.00 8.24
C SER A 38 8.96 -2.44 7.14
N GLU A 39 8.87 -1.11 7.05
CA GLU A 39 8.20 -0.42 5.95
C GLU A 39 8.84 -0.72 4.59
N LYS A 40 10.16 -0.92 4.55
CA LYS A 40 10.85 -1.37 3.34
C LYS A 40 10.28 -2.69 2.84
N CYS A 41 10.04 -3.65 3.74
CA CYS A 41 9.44 -4.93 3.38
C CYS A 41 7.98 -4.80 2.91
N ILE A 42 7.23 -3.84 3.45
CA ILE A 42 5.87 -3.54 2.98
C ILE A 42 5.95 -3.04 1.54
N ARG A 43 6.76 -2.01 1.26
CA ARG A 43 6.91 -1.43 -0.08
C ARG A 43 7.32 -2.49 -1.09
N GLU A 44 8.43 -3.18 -0.85
CA GLU A 44 8.90 -4.20 -1.80
C GLU A 44 7.92 -5.35 -2.02
N TYR A 45 7.03 -5.64 -1.08
CA TYR A 45 5.97 -6.64 -1.26
C TYR A 45 4.86 -6.14 -2.18
N TYR A 46 4.41 -4.89 -2.01
CA TYR A 46 3.32 -4.29 -2.79
C TYR A 46 3.78 -3.54 -4.05
N ASP A 47 5.07 -3.27 -4.22
CA ASP A 47 5.60 -2.59 -5.40
C ASP A 47 5.19 -3.31 -6.69
N PRO A 48 5.28 -4.64 -6.84
CA PRO A 48 4.90 -5.30 -8.09
C PRO A 48 3.44 -5.05 -8.50
N VAL A 49 2.50 -5.07 -7.55
CA VAL A 49 1.09 -4.82 -7.82
C VAL A 49 0.83 -3.32 -8.04
N SER A 50 1.53 -2.46 -7.30
CA SER A 50 1.46 -1.01 -7.48
C SER A 50 1.97 -0.58 -8.86
N GLU A 51 3.09 -1.15 -9.32
CA GLU A 51 3.64 -0.91 -10.66
C GLU A 51 2.71 -1.42 -11.76
N TYR A 52 2.06 -2.56 -11.54
CA TYR A 52 1.06 -3.07 -12.48
C TYR A 52 -0.06 -2.05 -12.68
N TYR A 53 -0.72 -1.61 -11.59
CA TYR A 53 -1.81 -0.65 -11.70
C TYR A 53 -1.36 0.73 -12.17
N ARG A 54 -0.13 1.15 -11.86
CA ARG A 54 0.42 2.41 -12.39
C ARG A 54 0.54 2.37 -13.92
N LYS A 55 0.98 1.24 -14.49
CA LYS A 55 1.05 1.06 -15.95
C LYS A 55 -0.32 1.02 -16.60
N GLU A 56 -1.29 0.37 -15.96
CA GLU A 56 -2.68 0.38 -16.44
C GLU A 56 -3.24 1.80 -16.43
N LEU A 57 -3.06 2.54 -15.33
CA LEU A 57 -3.49 3.94 -15.23
C LEU A 57 -2.87 4.79 -16.33
N ALA A 58 -1.56 4.67 -16.57
CA ALA A 58 -0.86 5.43 -17.60
C ALA A 58 -1.43 5.21 -19.02
N GLN A 59 -1.97 4.03 -19.31
CA GLN A 59 -2.61 3.72 -20.60
C GLN A 59 -4.02 4.32 -20.72
N LEU A 60 -4.67 4.59 -19.60
CA LEU A 60 -6.05 5.11 -19.54
C LEU A 60 -6.11 6.64 -19.43
N ARG A 61 -4.97 7.31 -19.17
CA ARG A 61 -4.90 8.78 -19.03
C ARG A 61 -5.29 9.49 -20.32
N ASP A 62 -5.94 10.63 -20.18
CA ASP A 62 -6.22 11.49 -21.34
C ASP A 62 -4.90 12.11 -21.84
N PRO A 63 -4.63 12.14 -23.15
CA PRO A 63 -3.42 12.77 -23.69
C PRO A 63 -3.26 14.27 -23.34
N HIS A 64 -4.35 14.94 -22.95
CA HIS A 64 -4.35 16.34 -22.51
C HIS A 64 -4.22 16.50 -20.99
N ASP A 65 -4.14 15.40 -20.24
CA ASP A 65 -3.86 15.45 -18.80
C ASP A 65 -2.48 16.05 -18.53
N ILE A 66 -2.34 16.59 -17.32
CA ILE A 66 -1.06 17.15 -16.84
C ILE A 66 0.02 16.05 -16.94
N PRO A 67 1.18 16.31 -17.57
CA PRO A 67 2.30 15.37 -17.58
C PRO A 67 2.85 15.12 -16.17
N ASP A 68 3.31 13.90 -15.88
CA ASP A 68 3.86 13.54 -14.56
C ASP A 68 4.98 14.48 -14.08
N ALA A 69 5.81 14.96 -14.99
CA ALA A 69 6.90 15.90 -14.71
C ALA A 69 6.40 17.26 -14.16
N ASP A 70 5.14 17.59 -14.42
CA ASP A 70 4.53 18.87 -14.05
C ASP A 70 3.65 18.77 -12.79
N PHE A 71 3.42 17.58 -12.23
CA PHE A 71 2.54 17.40 -11.06
C PHE A 71 2.88 18.33 -9.89
N LEU A 72 4.17 18.50 -9.57
CA LEU A 72 4.61 19.38 -8.48
C LEU A 72 4.20 20.85 -8.70
N LYS A 73 4.08 21.30 -9.95
CA LYS A 73 3.65 22.68 -10.26
C LYS A 73 2.19 22.93 -9.86
N TYR A 74 1.38 21.87 -9.80
CA TYR A 74 -0.04 21.92 -9.52
C TYR A 74 -0.41 21.32 -8.14
N GLU A 75 0.58 20.96 -7.32
CA GLU A 75 0.36 20.35 -6.00
C GLU A 75 -0.52 21.23 -5.09
N SER A 76 -0.40 22.56 -5.20
CA SER A 76 -1.23 23.52 -4.46
C SER A 76 -2.73 23.41 -4.75
N TYR A 77 -3.12 22.84 -5.89
CA TYR A 77 -4.51 22.59 -6.25
C TYR A 77 -5.05 21.27 -5.69
N ALA A 78 -4.21 20.34 -5.22
CA ALA A 78 -4.66 19.05 -4.71
C ALA A 78 -5.69 19.19 -3.55
N PRO A 79 -5.52 20.10 -2.57
CA PRO A 79 -6.55 20.31 -1.54
C PRO A 79 -7.89 20.81 -2.11
N LEU A 80 -7.87 21.58 -3.20
CA LEU A 80 -9.10 22.06 -3.85
C LEU A 80 -9.86 20.89 -4.47
N CYS A 81 -9.17 20.00 -5.19
CA CYS A 81 -9.77 18.80 -5.77
C CYS A 81 -10.34 17.84 -4.70
N LEU A 82 -9.69 17.75 -3.53
CA LEU A 82 -10.16 16.90 -2.43
C LEU A 82 -11.34 17.49 -1.65
N SER A 83 -11.42 18.82 -1.57
CA SER A 83 -12.45 19.52 -0.78
C SER A 83 -13.78 19.65 -1.51
N ASN A 84 -13.77 19.69 -2.85
CA ASN A 84 -14.98 19.68 -3.67
C ASN A 84 -14.80 18.73 -4.87
N PRO A 85 -14.78 17.41 -4.64
CA PRO A 85 -14.60 16.43 -5.72
C PRO A 85 -15.81 16.41 -6.65
N ASP A 86 -15.55 16.33 -7.96
CA ASP A 86 -16.60 16.22 -8.98
C ASP A 86 -17.35 14.87 -8.92
N GLU A 87 -16.69 13.82 -8.40
CA GLU A 87 -17.25 12.48 -8.25
C GLU A 87 -17.09 11.99 -6.80
N VAL A 88 -18.21 11.62 -6.18
CA VAL A 88 -18.24 11.10 -4.80
C VAL A 88 -18.82 9.68 -4.81
N TRP A 89 -18.01 8.72 -4.38
CA TRP A 89 -18.38 7.32 -4.29
C TRP A 89 -18.93 7.02 -2.90
N PHE A 90 -20.18 6.57 -2.83
CA PHE A 90 -20.82 6.13 -1.59
C PHE A 90 -21.02 4.61 -1.62
N GLU A 91 -20.69 3.95 -0.51
CA GLU A 91 -21.05 2.56 -0.31
C GLU A 91 -22.54 2.51 0.10
N GLN A 92 -23.36 1.77 -0.65
CA GLN A 92 -24.75 1.55 -0.26
C GLN A 92 -24.78 0.52 0.87
N THR A 93 -25.02 0.97 2.10
CA THR A 93 -25.34 0.12 3.26
C THR A 93 -26.73 -0.50 3.16
#